data_AF-A0A0W8BWR0-F1
#
_entry.id   AF-A0A0W8BWR0-F1
#
_cell.length_a   1.000
_cell.length_b   1.000
_cell.length_c   1.000
_cell.angle_alpha   90.00
_cell.angle_beta   90.00
_cell.angle_gamma   90.00
#
_symmetry.space_group_name_H-M   'P 1'
#
loop_
_entity.id
_entity.type
_entity.pdbx_description
1 polymer ?
#
loop_
_entity_poly.entity_id
_entity_poly.type
_entity_poly.pdbx_seq_one_letter_code
_entity_poly.pdbx_strand_id
1 'polypeptide(L)'
;MAKEKPERAAVVAAIAQRHFPPALKYPERKKDSLLSTWFAYPTLTWAPECLTPTRKPKCIVQECPCEPKVKEYMQRTVEDVEHKTYCIMQGIHAPVCRVVRFSNIDEDYISSSKMLLLNFPYLLTYKSGIFVEIFDIIFDSMLTTKGIAGAVSNINLRRQKRYYRLLAFAGVAVEIRRAVEAAYASPLPPTEEQHIDKNACMDSETLRNIWLTQTNIYITLCEAQMADTVWNCAIKLDHLQKFCSKLKVHGADDSKIQPGTSSK
;
A
#
# COMPACT_ATOMS: atom_id res chain seq x y z
N MET A 1 -21.65 27.87 -9.19
CA MET A 1 -20.95 27.36 -7.99
C MET A 1 -20.03 26.23 -8.44
N ALA A 2 -18.72 26.34 -8.25
CA ALA A 2 -17.79 25.27 -8.62
C ALA A 2 -18.13 24.02 -7.77
N LYS A 3 -18.42 22.88 -8.42
CA LYS A 3 -18.62 21.60 -7.71
C LYS A 3 -17.39 21.35 -6.85
N GLU A 4 -17.61 21.19 -5.55
CA GLU A 4 -16.54 20.84 -4.62
C GLU A 4 -15.93 19.50 -5.05
N LYS A 5 -14.59 19.45 -5.15
CA LYS A 5 -13.88 18.25 -5.58
C LYS A 5 -14.15 17.09 -4.60
N PRO A 6 -14.46 15.87 -5.08
CA PRO A 6 -14.81 14.74 -4.20
C PRO A 6 -13.69 14.38 -3.22
N GLU A 7 -12.43 14.59 -3.60
CA GLU A 7 -11.26 14.38 -2.75
C GLU A 7 -11.27 15.29 -1.52
N ARG A 8 -11.65 16.57 -1.71
CA ARG A 8 -11.78 17.54 -0.63
C ARG A 8 -12.86 17.10 0.36
N ALA A 9 -14.03 16.74 -0.15
CA ALA A 9 -15.14 16.30 0.70
C ALA A 9 -14.77 15.04 1.51
N ALA A 10 -14.08 14.08 0.89
CA ALA A 10 -13.61 12.88 1.57
C ALA A 10 -12.64 13.19 2.72
N VAL A 11 -11.65 14.06 2.49
CA VAL A 11 -10.65 14.43 3.50
C VAL A 11 -11.27 15.25 4.63
N VAL A 12 -12.11 16.23 4.31
CA VAL A 12 -12.81 17.04 5.33
C VAL A 12 -13.69 16.14 6.21
N ALA A 13 -14.41 15.19 5.62
CA ALA A 13 -15.22 14.24 6.37
C ALA A 13 -14.37 13.33 7.26
N ALA A 14 -13.24 12.81 6.75
CA ALA A 14 -12.33 11.96 7.53
C ALA A 14 -11.75 12.71 8.74
N ILE A 15 -11.39 13.99 8.57
CA ILE A 15 -10.91 14.86 9.66
C ILE A 15 -12.02 15.11 10.68
N ALA A 16 -13.21 15.47 10.22
CA ALA A 16 -14.34 15.77 11.11
C ALA A 16 -14.77 14.55 11.94
N GLN A 17 -14.74 13.35 11.33
CA GLN A 17 -15.12 12.09 11.97
C GLN A 17 -13.99 11.46 12.78
N ARG A 18 -12.78 12.06 12.83
CA ARG A 18 -11.58 11.50 13.47
C ARG A 18 -11.30 10.07 13.04
N HIS A 19 -11.39 9.83 11.73
CA HIS A 19 -11.27 8.50 11.15
C HIS A 19 -9.79 8.09 11.08
N PHE A 20 -9.26 7.54 12.17
CA PHE A 20 -7.91 6.99 12.26
C PHE A 20 -7.90 5.73 13.13
N PRO A 21 -7.24 4.62 12.71
CA PRO A 21 -6.56 4.44 11.43
C PRO A 21 -7.50 4.52 10.21
N PRO A 22 -6.98 4.78 9.00
CA PRO A 22 -7.81 4.85 7.80
C PRO A 22 -8.40 3.47 7.47
N ALA A 23 -9.67 3.43 7.06
CA ALA A 23 -10.29 2.21 6.55
C ALA A 23 -10.65 2.34 5.06
N LEU A 24 -10.56 1.21 4.33
CA LEU A 24 -11.02 1.11 2.95
C LEU A 24 -12.55 1.28 2.88
N LYS A 25 -12.97 2.19 2.01
CA LYS A 25 -14.39 2.39 1.68
C LYS A 25 -14.69 1.70 0.36
N TYR A 26 -15.39 0.58 0.48
CA TYR A 26 -15.84 -0.22 -0.63
C TYR A 26 -17.13 0.36 -1.25
N PRO A 27 -17.23 0.49 -2.59
CA PRO A 27 -18.41 1.06 -3.23
C PRO A 27 -19.69 0.28 -2.95
N GLU A 28 -19.62 -1.06 -2.91
CA GLU A 28 -20.78 -1.93 -2.69
C GLU A 28 -21.35 -1.87 -1.27
N ARG A 29 -20.60 -1.34 -0.30
CA ARG A 29 -21.08 -1.19 1.09
C ARG A 29 -21.93 0.06 1.30
N LYS A 30 -22.07 0.92 0.29
CA LYS A 30 -22.89 2.13 0.36
C LYS A 30 -24.36 1.77 0.13
N LYS A 31 -25.22 2.03 1.13
CA LYS A 31 -26.65 1.69 1.12
C LYS A 31 -27.37 2.11 -0.17
N ASP A 32 -27.15 3.34 -0.62
CA ASP A 32 -27.86 3.92 -1.77
C ASP A 32 -27.01 3.97 -3.05
N SER A 33 -26.01 3.09 -3.17
CA SER A 33 -25.18 3.06 -4.36
C SER A 33 -25.87 2.38 -5.55
N LEU A 34 -25.71 3.00 -6.72
CA LEU A 34 -26.07 2.39 -7.99
C LEU A 34 -25.21 1.13 -8.21
N LEU A 35 -25.82 0.03 -8.66
CA LEU A 35 -25.10 -1.24 -8.88
C LEU A 35 -23.92 -1.08 -9.85
N SER A 36 -24.04 -0.18 -10.83
CA SER A 36 -22.95 0.16 -11.76
C SER A 36 -21.70 0.70 -11.06
N THR A 37 -21.85 1.30 -9.87
CA THR A 37 -20.73 1.87 -9.11
C THR A 37 -20.02 0.84 -8.22
N TRP A 38 -20.58 -0.36 -8.03
CA TRP A 38 -20.00 -1.39 -7.17
C TRP A 38 -18.65 -1.91 -7.67
N PHE A 39 -18.42 -1.81 -8.98
CA PHE A 39 -17.17 -2.18 -9.65
C PHE A 39 -16.18 -1.01 -9.79
N ALA A 40 -16.45 0.13 -9.14
CA ALA A 40 -15.48 1.21 -9.00
C ALA A 40 -14.35 0.80 -8.04
N TYR A 41 -13.23 1.55 -8.06
CA TYR A 41 -12.17 1.29 -7.10
C TYR A 41 -12.63 1.69 -5.69
N PRO A 42 -12.29 0.88 -4.68
CA PRO A 42 -12.34 1.31 -3.30
C PRO A 42 -11.50 2.56 -3.09
N THR A 43 -11.87 3.34 -2.08
CA THR A 43 -11.16 4.58 -1.72
C THR A 43 -10.61 4.46 -0.31
N LEU A 44 -9.35 4.83 -0.12
CA LEU A 44 -8.76 5.07 1.19
C LEU A 44 -8.48 6.57 1.33
N THR A 45 -8.92 7.17 2.42
CA THR A 45 -8.66 8.59 2.70
C THR A 45 -7.59 8.72 3.77
N TRP A 46 -6.41 9.22 3.40
CA TRP A 46 -5.32 9.49 4.32
C TRP A 46 -5.40 10.94 4.81
N ALA A 47 -5.84 11.09 6.07
CA ALA A 47 -6.06 12.39 6.70
C ALA A 47 -5.52 12.41 8.15
N PRO A 48 -4.19 12.30 8.34
CA PRO A 48 -3.56 12.29 9.65
C PRO A 48 -3.80 13.58 10.47
N GLU A 49 -4.21 14.67 9.81
CA GLU A 49 -4.62 15.93 10.44
C GLU A 49 -5.79 15.75 11.41
N CYS A 50 -6.54 14.65 11.31
CA CYS A 50 -7.58 14.30 12.29
C CYS A 50 -7.02 14.05 13.70
N LEU A 51 -5.72 13.73 13.82
CA LEU A 51 -5.00 13.53 15.07
C LEU A 51 -4.46 14.86 15.65
N THR A 52 -4.46 15.96 14.88
CA THR A 52 -3.94 17.24 15.36
C THR A 52 -5.05 18.06 16.03
N PRO A 53 -4.79 18.73 17.16
CA PRO A 53 -5.79 19.57 17.82
C PRO A 53 -6.33 20.68 16.91
N THR A 54 -5.44 21.24 16.08
CA THR A 54 -5.76 22.32 15.14
C THR A 54 -6.43 21.83 13.85
N ARG A 55 -6.50 20.51 13.62
CA ARG A 55 -6.99 19.89 12.37
C ARG A 55 -6.28 20.40 11.11
N LYS A 56 -5.03 20.83 11.29
CA LYS A 56 -4.16 21.36 10.23
C LYS A 56 -2.93 20.46 10.08
N PRO A 57 -2.30 20.43 8.88
CA PRO A 57 -1.05 19.73 8.66
C PRO A 57 0.10 20.34 9.47
N LYS A 58 1.07 19.51 9.83
CA LYS A 58 2.32 19.92 10.50
C LYS A 58 3.45 20.09 9.48
N CYS A 59 4.48 20.86 9.83
CA CYS A 59 5.67 20.94 9.01
C CYS A 59 6.52 19.67 9.19
N ILE A 60 7.15 19.19 8.12
CA ILE A 60 8.11 18.09 8.18
C ILE A 60 9.46 18.50 8.78
N VAL A 61 9.80 19.79 8.73
CA VAL A 61 11.02 20.30 9.36
C VAL A 61 10.77 20.41 10.85
N GLN A 62 11.58 19.68 11.63
CA GLN A 62 11.52 19.70 13.09
C GLN A 62 11.62 21.13 13.61
N GLU A 63 10.73 21.45 14.56
CA GLU A 63 10.70 22.75 15.25
C GLU A 63 10.48 23.97 14.33
N CYS A 64 10.03 23.77 13.07
CA CYS A 64 9.67 24.89 12.21
C CYS A 64 8.46 25.65 12.79
N PRO A 65 8.55 26.97 12.99
CA PRO A 65 7.41 27.78 13.45
C PRO A 65 6.38 28.05 12.35
N CYS A 66 6.63 27.55 11.13
CA CYS A 66 5.77 27.75 9.99
C CYS A 66 4.41 27.05 10.17
N GLU A 67 3.34 27.67 9.65
CA GLU A 67 2.00 27.07 9.56
C GLU A 67 1.74 26.58 8.12
N PRO A 68 1.86 25.28 7.84
CA PRO A 68 1.58 24.76 6.51
C PRO A 68 0.09 24.83 6.20
N LYS A 69 -0.23 25.00 4.92
CA LYS A 69 -1.61 25.06 4.42
C LYS A 69 -1.83 23.99 3.36
N VAL A 70 -3.03 23.43 3.33
CA VAL A 70 -3.45 22.54 2.25
C VAL A 70 -3.58 23.38 0.98
N LYS A 71 -2.75 23.07 -0.01
CA LYS A 71 -2.77 23.70 -1.32
C LYS A 71 -3.73 22.98 -2.26
N GLU A 72 -3.74 21.65 -2.19
CA GLU A 72 -4.56 20.82 -3.05
C GLU A 72 -4.92 19.48 -2.40
N TYR A 73 -5.98 18.86 -2.91
CA TYR A 73 -6.37 17.50 -2.58
C TYR A 73 -6.07 16.63 -3.78
N MET A 74 -5.34 15.55 -3.54
CA MET A 74 -4.81 14.68 -4.59
C MET A 74 -5.39 13.28 -4.47
N GLN A 75 -5.41 12.58 -5.59
CA GLN A 75 -5.79 11.18 -5.66
C GLN A 75 -4.68 10.43 -6.40
N ARG A 76 -4.28 9.29 -5.84
CA ARG A 76 -3.31 8.38 -6.45
C ARG A 76 -3.87 6.96 -6.50
N THR A 77 -3.70 6.29 -7.64
CA THR A 77 -4.02 4.87 -7.73
C THR A 77 -2.88 4.06 -7.11
N VAL A 78 -3.23 3.18 -6.19
CA VAL A 78 -2.33 2.22 -5.55
C VAL A 78 -2.84 0.81 -5.76
N GLU A 79 -1.92 -0.16 -5.76
CA GLU A 79 -2.23 -1.56 -5.96
C GLU A 79 -2.60 -2.19 -4.61
N ASP A 80 -3.71 -2.92 -4.61
CA ASP A 80 -4.20 -3.69 -3.48
C ASP A 80 -4.36 -5.15 -3.89
N VAL A 81 -4.55 -6.04 -2.91
CA VAL A 81 -4.54 -7.48 -3.14
C VAL A 81 -5.69 -7.90 -4.06
N GLU A 82 -6.90 -7.43 -3.78
CA GLU A 82 -8.12 -7.82 -4.50
C GLU A 82 -8.57 -6.79 -5.55
N HIS A 83 -7.93 -5.62 -5.63
CA HIS A 83 -8.36 -4.51 -6.50
C HIS A 83 -7.24 -3.46 -6.63
N LYS A 84 -7.48 -2.42 -7.43
CA LYS A 84 -6.79 -1.13 -7.27
C LYS A 84 -7.59 -0.23 -6.34
N THR A 85 -6.90 0.64 -5.62
CA THR A 85 -7.48 1.56 -4.65
C THR A 85 -7.11 2.99 -5.01
N TYR A 86 -8.05 3.93 -4.82
CA TYR A 86 -7.74 5.35 -4.82
C TYR A 86 -7.32 5.80 -3.42
N CYS A 87 -6.05 6.14 -3.26
CA CYS A 87 -5.52 6.79 -2.07
C CYS A 87 -5.70 8.31 -2.20
N ILE A 88 -6.54 8.89 -1.36
CA ILE A 88 -6.86 10.33 -1.33
C ILE A 88 -6.02 11.00 -0.23
N MET A 89 -5.37 12.11 -0.56
CA MET A 89 -4.34 12.73 0.26
C MET A 89 -4.29 14.25 0.07
N GLN A 90 -3.45 14.93 0.87
CA GLN A 90 -3.28 16.37 0.84
C GLN A 90 -1.91 16.77 0.30
N GLY A 91 -1.90 17.71 -0.65
CA GLY A 91 -0.72 18.47 -1.04
C GLY A 91 -0.61 19.72 -0.17
N ILE A 92 0.53 19.87 0.49
CA ILE A 92 0.77 20.87 1.53
C ILE A 92 1.81 21.88 1.03
N HIS A 93 1.57 23.15 1.35
CA HIS A 93 2.48 24.25 1.08
C HIS A 93 2.90 24.93 2.39
N ALA A 94 4.21 25.03 2.61
CA ALA A 94 4.82 25.70 3.75
C ALA A 94 5.66 26.89 3.26
N PRO A 95 5.10 28.12 3.22
CA PRO A 95 5.71 29.25 2.51
C PRO A 95 7.02 29.76 3.12
N VAL A 96 7.22 29.58 4.43
CA VAL A 96 8.39 30.11 5.17
C VAL A 96 9.38 28.98 5.54
N CYS A 97 9.21 27.80 4.94
CA CYS A 97 10.04 26.64 5.24
C CYS A 97 11.04 26.37 4.11
N ARG A 98 12.17 25.73 4.43
CA ARG A 98 13.14 25.23 3.44
C ARG A 98 12.48 24.28 2.43
N VAL A 99 11.56 23.45 2.90
CA VAL A 99 10.73 22.59 2.04
C VAL A 99 9.39 23.28 1.81
N VAL A 100 9.26 23.86 0.61
CA VAL A 100 8.13 24.74 0.28
C VAL A 100 6.86 23.95 -0.04
N ARG A 101 6.98 22.73 -0.55
CA ARG A 101 5.86 21.85 -0.91
C ARG A 101 6.21 20.40 -0.57
N PHE A 102 5.24 19.71 0.00
CA PHE A 102 5.30 18.29 0.34
C PHE A 102 3.88 17.74 0.39
N SER A 103 3.72 16.44 0.54
CA SER A 103 2.44 15.79 0.75
C SER A 103 2.40 15.05 2.09
N ASN A 104 1.20 14.76 2.59
CA ASN A 104 1.07 14.01 3.84
C ASN A 104 1.39 12.51 3.71
N ILE A 105 1.84 12.06 2.54
CA ILE A 105 2.37 10.70 2.29
C ILE A 105 3.85 10.70 1.94
N ASP A 106 4.52 11.86 1.95
CA ASP A 106 5.96 11.90 1.76
C ASP A 106 6.65 11.19 2.93
N GLU A 107 7.79 10.56 2.66
CA GLU A 107 8.52 9.76 3.64
C GLU A 107 8.85 10.57 4.91
N ASP A 108 9.31 11.81 4.76
CA ASP A 108 9.58 12.73 5.87
C ASP A 108 8.33 13.03 6.70
N TYR A 109 7.15 13.11 6.07
CA TYR A 109 5.89 13.35 6.78
C TYR A 109 5.43 12.11 7.55
N ILE A 110 5.47 10.94 6.92
CA ILE A 110 5.07 9.68 7.54
C ILE A 110 6.03 9.33 8.70
N SER A 111 7.33 9.52 8.51
CA SER A 111 8.35 9.25 9.53
C SER A 111 8.37 10.26 10.68
N SER A 112 7.74 11.44 10.52
CA SER A 112 7.63 12.45 11.58
C SER A 112 6.92 11.96 12.85
N SER A 113 6.17 10.85 12.77
CA SER A 113 5.52 10.24 13.91
C SER A 113 5.42 8.73 13.75
N LYS A 114 5.82 8.00 14.79
CA LYS A 114 5.66 6.53 14.88
C LYS A 114 4.22 6.09 14.61
N MET A 115 3.24 6.87 15.05
CA MET A 115 1.83 6.58 14.83
C MET A 115 1.47 6.62 13.34
N LEU A 116 2.02 7.57 12.58
CA LEU A 116 1.77 7.69 11.15
C LEU A 116 2.47 6.56 10.40
N LEU A 117 3.74 6.32 10.71
CA LEU A 117 4.52 5.23 10.11
C LEU A 117 3.87 3.86 10.28
N LEU A 118 3.39 3.53 11.49
CA LEU A 118 2.80 2.22 11.77
C LEU A 118 1.41 2.01 11.16
N ASN A 119 0.67 3.09 10.89
CA ASN A 119 -0.71 3.01 10.38
C ASN A 119 -0.83 3.38 8.90
N PHE A 120 0.27 3.76 8.24
CA PHE A 120 0.26 4.02 6.81
C PHE A 120 0.31 2.69 6.05
N PRO A 121 -0.72 2.35 5.25
CA PRO A 121 -0.85 0.99 4.71
C PRO A 121 -0.03 0.71 3.44
N TYR A 122 0.62 1.71 2.85
CA TYR A 122 1.20 1.58 1.52
C TYR A 122 2.72 1.76 1.52
N LEU A 123 3.39 0.97 0.69
CA LEU A 123 4.76 1.22 0.25
C LEU A 123 4.70 2.02 -1.05
N LEU A 124 5.14 3.27 -1.02
CA LEU A 124 5.03 4.17 -2.15
C LEU A 124 6.33 4.24 -2.96
N THR A 125 6.18 4.40 -4.27
CA THR A 125 7.25 4.76 -5.20
C THR A 125 7.00 6.17 -5.74
N TYR A 126 7.77 6.64 -6.72
CA TYR A 126 7.48 7.92 -7.39
C TYR A 126 6.20 7.87 -8.25
N LYS A 127 5.88 6.73 -8.88
CA LYS A 127 4.77 6.60 -9.86
C LYS A 127 3.54 5.84 -9.34
N SER A 128 3.72 4.81 -8.51
CA SER A 128 2.64 4.01 -7.90
C SER A 128 2.90 3.69 -6.43
N GLY A 129 2.05 2.87 -5.80
CA GLY A 129 2.31 2.27 -4.49
C GLY A 129 1.67 0.89 -4.40
N ILE A 130 2.19 0.06 -3.52
CA ILE A 130 1.61 -1.26 -3.22
C ILE A 130 1.15 -1.30 -1.76
N PHE A 131 0.06 -1.98 -1.50
CA PHE A 131 -0.35 -2.32 -0.14
C PHE A 131 0.67 -3.26 0.50
N VAL A 132 0.94 -3.11 1.80
CA VAL A 132 1.92 -3.95 2.51
C VAL A 132 1.62 -5.45 2.37
N GLU A 133 0.34 -5.85 2.33
CA GLU A 133 0.00 -7.28 2.11
C GLU A 133 0.37 -7.79 0.71
N ILE A 134 0.46 -6.93 -0.31
CA ILE A 134 1.02 -7.35 -1.61
C ILE A 134 2.49 -7.70 -1.42
N PHE A 135 3.23 -6.90 -0.67
CA PHE A 135 4.63 -7.18 -0.40
C PHE A 135 4.79 -8.51 0.33
N ASP A 136 3.94 -8.81 1.33
CA ASP A 136 3.96 -10.09 2.03
C ASP A 136 3.72 -11.27 1.07
N ILE A 137 2.76 -11.15 0.15
CA ILE A 137 2.51 -12.18 -0.89
C ILE A 137 3.74 -12.36 -1.79
N ILE A 138 4.40 -11.26 -2.18
CA ILE A 138 5.61 -11.31 -3.01
C ILE A 138 6.73 -11.99 -2.24
N PHE A 139 6.96 -11.56 -1.00
CA PHE A 139 8.00 -12.08 -0.13
C PHE A 139 7.83 -13.59 0.08
N ASP A 140 6.64 -14.03 0.50
CA ASP A 140 6.33 -15.45 0.69
C ASP A 140 6.51 -16.25 -0.61
N SER A 141 6.06 -15.70 -1.74
CA SER A 141 6.18 -16.40 -3.03
C SER A 141 7.63 -16.53 -3.47
N MET A 142 8.49 -15.55 -3.15
CA MET A 142 9.93 -15.59 -3.42
C MET A 142 10.65 -16.68 -2.62
N LEU A 143 10.08 -17.15 -1.50
CA LEU A 143 10.59 -18.29 -0.73
C LEU A 143 10.17 -19.65 -1.30
N THR A 144 9.37 -19.67 -2.37
CA THR A 144 8.90 -20.89 -3.03
C THR A 144 9.53 -21.09 -4.40
N THR A 145 9.36 -22.28 -4.98
CA THR A 145 9.75 -22.57 -6.37
C THR A 145 9.00 -21.76 -7.42
N LYS A 146 7.87 -21.12 -7.06
CA LYS A 146 7.04 -20.33 -7.98
C LYS A 146 7.54 -18.89 -8.13
N GLY A 147 8.32 -18.38 -7.17
CA GLY A 147 8.84 -17.01 -7.18
C GLY A 147 7.78 -15.94 -7.49
N ILE A 148 8.17 -14.93 -8.25
CA ILE A 148 7.29 -13.81 -8.65
C ILE A 148 6.08 -14.27 -9.47
N ALA A 149 6.24 -15.28 -10.33
CA ALA A 149 5.13 -15.80 -11.11
C ALA A 149 4.02 -16.38 -10.19
N GLY A 150 4.42 -16.98 -9.07
CA GLY A 150 3.51 -17.41 -8.00
C GLY A 150 2.75 -16.25 -7.37
N ALA A 151 3.45 -15.14 -7.07
CA ALA A 151 2.83 -13.94 -6.50
C ALA A 151 1.79 -13.34 -7.45
N VAL A 152 2.16 -13.14 -8.71
CA VAL A 152 1.27 -12.59 -9.76
C VAL A 152 0.03 -13.47 -9.93
N SER A 153 0.22 -14.80 -10.01
CA SER A 153 -0.89 -15.74 -10.13
C SER A 153 -1.84 -15.69 -8.93
N ASN A 154 -1.29 -15.56 -7.71
CA ASN A 154 -2.07 -15.46 -6.48
C ASN A 154 -2.90 -14.16 -6.47
N ILE A 155 -2.29 -13.02 -6.79
CA ILE A 155 -2.97 -11.72 -6.85
C ILE A 155 -4.09 -11.74 -7.91
N ASN A 156 -3.79 -12.21 -9.13
CA ASN A 156 -4.80 -12.30 -10.19
C ASN A 156 -5.98 -13.19 -9.79
N LEU A 157 -5.73 -14.33 -9.15
CA LEU A 157 -6.79 -15.20 -8.63
C LEU A 157 -7.64 -14.51 -7.56
N ARG A 158 -7.03 -13.72 -6.66
CA ARG A 158 -7.78 -12.96 -5.64
C ARG A 158 -8.65 -11.86 -6.27
N ARG A 159 -8.13 -11.15 -7.28
CA ARG A 159 -8.89 -10.15 -8.06
C ARG A 159 -10.06 -10.79 -8.83
N GLN A 160 -9.84 -11.95 -9.41
CA GLN A 160 -10.89 -12.75 -10.05
C GLN A 160 -11.97 -13.20 -9.05
N LYS A 161 -11.58 -13.73 -7.89
CA LYS A 161 -12.52 -14.09 -6.83
C LYS A 161 -13.33 -12.88 -6.36
N ARG A 162 -12.73 -11.71 -6.27
CA ARG A 162 -13.40 -10.46 -5.92
C ARG A 162 -14.46 -10.08 -6.94
N TYR A 163 -14.20 -10.21 -8.24
CA TYR A 163 -15.19 -10.00 -9.30
C TYR A 163 -16.43 -10.88 -9.09
N TYR A 164 -16.24 -12.19 -8.93
CA TYR A 164 -17.35 -13.13 -8.76
C TYR A 164 -18.15 -12.88 -7.47
N ARG A 165 -17.49 -12.48 -6.38
CA ARG A 165 -18.19 -12.05 -5.14
C ARG A 165 -19.07 -10.82 -5.40
N LEU A 166 -18.55 -9.81 -6.10
CA LEU A 166 -19.32 -8.60 -6.45
C LEU A 166 -20.50 -8.92 -7.36
N LEU A 167 -20.29 -9.80 -8.35
CA LEU A 167 -21.34 -10.24 -9.25
C LEU A 167 -22.47 -10.97 -8.50
N ALA A 168 -22.12 -11.86 -7.56
CA ALA A 168 -23.10 -12.54 -6.71
C ALA A 168 -23.90 -11.54 -5.84
N PHE A 169 -23.23 -10.59 -5.20
CA PHE A 169 -23.92 -9.55 -4.41
C PHE A 169 -24.81 -8.67 -5.27
N ALA A 170 -24.37 -8.30 -6.47
CA ALA A 170 -25.18 -7.53 -7.40
C ALA A 170 -26.44 -8.32 -7.79
N GLY A 171 -26.32 -9.62 -8.07
CA GLY A 171 -27.45 -10.50 -8.35
C GLY A 171 -28.50 -10.49 -7.22
N VAL A 172 -28.07 -10.68 -5.97
CA VAL A 172 -28.96 -10.60 -4.80
C VAL A 172 -29.64 -9.24 -4.71
N ALA A 173 -28.90 -8.16 -4.91
CA ALA A 173 -29.46 -6.80 -4.85
C ALA A 173 -30.47 -6.52 -5.97
N VAL A 174 -30.28 -7.10 -7.17
CA VAL A 174 -31.25 -7.02 -8.27
C VAL A 174 -32.56 -7.71 -7.88
N GLU A 175 -32.50 -8.91 -7.32
CA GLU A 175 -33.69 -9.65 -6.90
C GLU A 175 -34.46 -8.91 -5.80
N ILE A 176 -33.76 -8.34 -4.80
CA ILE A 176 -34.39 -7.51 -3.76
C ILE A 176 -35.08 -6.28 -4.39
N ARG A 177 -34.43 -5.60 -5.34
CA ARG A 177 -35.02 -4.43 -6.01
C ARG A 177 -36.23 -4.80 -6.87
N ARG A 178 -36.18 -5.95 -7.55
CA ARG A 178 -37.30 -6.48 -8.34
C ARG A 178 -38.50 -6.89 -7.50
N ALA A 179 -38.27 -7.34 -6.27
CA ALA A 179 -39.36 -7.61 -5.33
C ALA A 179 -40.13 -6.35 -4.93
N VAL A 180 -39.49 -5.18 -4.95
CA VAL A 180 -40.12 -3.87 -4.68
C VAL A 180 -40.69 -3.26 -5.97
N GLU A 181 -39.94 -3.33 -7.07
CA GLU A 181 -40.30 -2.80 -8.38
C GLU A 181 -40.05 -3.87 -9.45
N ALA A 182 -41.09 -4.58 -9.86
CA ALA A 182 -40.98 -5.68 -10.83
C ALA A 182 -40.37 -5.25 -12.18
N ALA A 183 -40.54 -3.98 -12.57
CA ALA A 183 -39.98 -3.40 -13.79
C ALA A 183 -38.50 -2.98 -13.66
N TYR A 184 -37.86 -3.17 -12.50
CA TYR A 184 -36.48 -2.75 -12.28
C TYR A 184 -35.51 -3.42 -13.27
N ALA A 185 -34.91 -2.58 -14.12
CA ALA A 185 -33.86 -2.96 -15.05
C ALA A 185 -32.48 -2.67 -14.44
N SER A 186 -31.72 -3.74 -14.17
CA SER A 186 -30.35 -3.58 -13.69
C SER A 186 -29.42 -3.13 -14.81
N PRO A 187 -28.45 -2.23 -14.55
CA PRO A 187 -27.33 -2.05 -15.46
C PRO A 187 -26.57 -3.36 -15.63
N LEU A 188 -26.05 -3.59 -16.83
CA LEU A 188 -25.17 -4.72 -17.10
C LEU A 188 -23.87 -4.55 -16.29
N PRO A 189 -23.47 -5.56 -15.49
CA PRO A 189 -22.16 -5.53 -14.85
C PRO A 189 -21.05 -5.59 -15.93
N PRO A 190 -19.85 -5.09 -15.63
CA PRO A 190 -18.70 -5.29 -16.51
C PRO A 190 -18.42 -6.78 -16.67
N THR A 191 -17.84 -7.18 -17.80
CA THR A 191 -17.38 -8.56 -17.97
C THR A 191 -16.19 -8.86 -17.05
N GLU A 192 -15.89 -10.14 -16.85
CA GLU A 192 -14.71 -10.56 -16.10
C GLU A 192 -13.44 -9.96 -16.70
N GLU A 193 -13.26 -10.05 -18.02
CA GLU A 193 -12.12 -9.49 -18.75
C GLU A 193 -11.98 -7.98 -18.49
N GLN A 194 -13.08 -7.21 -18.63
CA GLN A 194 -13.07 -5.78 -18.34
C GLN A 194 -12.68 -5.48 -16.88
N HIS A 195 -13.13 -6.30 -15.94
CA HIS A 195 -12.79 -6.13 -14.53
C HIS A 195 -11.32 -6.45 -14.25
N ILE A 196 -10.81 -7.54 -14.83
CA ILE A 196 -9.42 -7.98 -14.66
C ILE A 196 -8.48 -6.98 -15.32
N ASP A 197 -8.76 -6.50 -16.53
CA ASP A 197 -7.94 -5.49 -17.21
C ASP A 197 -7.88 -4.19 -16.41
N LYS A 198 -9.03 -3.73 -15.91
CA LYS A 198 -9.11 -2.56 -15.05
C LYS A 198 -8.34 -2.74 -13.75
N ASN A 199 -8.27 -3.96 -13.22
CA ASN A 199 -7.52 -4.31 -12.02
C ASN A 199 -6.30 -5.18 -12.37
N ALA A 200 -5.59 -4.89 -13.46
CA ALA A 200 -4.42 -5.70 -13.81
C ALA A 200 -3.33 -5.55 -12.75
N CYS A 201 -2.73 -6.67 -12.33
CA CYS A 201 -1.58 -6.66 -11.42
C CYS A 201 -0.40 -5.93 -12.07
N MET A 202 0.51 -5.38 -11.26
CA MET A 202 1.78 -4.90 -11.78
C MET A 202 2.53 -6.05 -12.43
N ASP A 203 3.33 -5.71 -13.43
CA ASP A 203 4.18 -6.68 -14.12
C ASP A 203 5.24 -7.25 -13.17
N SER A 204 5.73 -8.45 -13.51
CA SER A 204 6.70 -9.19 -12.71
C SER A 204 8.00 -8.43 -12.49
N GLU A 205 8.44 -7.59 -13.43
CA GLU A 205 9.67 -6.81 -13.31
C GLU A 205 9.50 -5.73 -12.24
N THR A 206 8.39 -5.01 -12.26
CA THR A 206 8.08 -4.01 -11.25
C THR A 206 7.96 -4.64 -9.86
N LEU A 207 7.28 -5.78 -9.72
CA LEU A 207 7.19 -6.49 -8.44
C LEU A 207 8.57 -6.96 -7.95
N ARG A 208 9.44 -7.43 -8.85
CA ARG A 208 10.82 -7.80 -8.53
C ARG A 208 11.59 -6.60 -7.97
N ASN A 209 11.50 -5.46 -8.64
CA ASN A 209 12.23 -4.27 -8.27
C ASN A 209 11.77 -3.75 -6.90
N ILE A 210 10.47 -3.81 -6.62
CA ILE A 210 9.94 -3.48 -5.29
C ILE A 210 10.51 -4.44 -4.24
N TRP A 211 10.49 -5.75 -4.51
CA TRP A 211 11.04 -6.75 -3.58
C TRP A 211 12.52 -6.52 -3.29
N LEU A 212 13.34 -6.28 -4.32
CA LEU A 212 14.77 -5.98 -4.17
C LEU A 212 15.00 -4.71 -3.34
N THR A 213 14.23 -3.66 -3.61
CA THR A 213 14.38 -2.37 -2.91
C THR A 213 14.07 -2.53 -1.42
N GLN A 214 12.97 -3.21 -1.08
CA GLN A 214 12.56 -3.40 0.31
C GLN A 214 13.47 -4.39 1.06
N THR A 215 13.87 -5.48 0.41
CA THR A 215 14.79 -6.45 1.03
C THR A 215 16.18 -5.88 1.28
N ASN A 216 16.65 -4.93 0.46
CA ASN A 216 17.91 -4.24 0.71
C ASN A 216 17.91 -3.48 2.05
N ILE A 217 16.77 -2.89 2.44
CA ILE A 217 16.62 -2.22 3.75
C ILE A 217 16.80 -3.21 4.89
N TYR A 218 16.16 -4.40 4.78
CA TYR A 218 16.34 -5.45 5.78
C TYR A 218 17.78 -5.96 5.84
N ILE A 219 18.46 -6.09 4.70
CA ILE A 219 19.87 -6.48 4.66
C ILE A 219 20.73 -5.47 5.40
N THR A 220 20.58 -4.17 5.11
CA THR A 220 21.35 -3.11 5.79
C THR A 220 21.09 -3.08 7.29
N LEU A 221 19.83 -3.25 7.71
CA LEU A 221 19.48 -3.29 9.13
C LEU A 221 20.05 -4.53 9.83
N CYS A 222 19.98 -5.70 9.19
CA CYS A 222 20.61 -6.92 9.68
C CYS A 222 22.13 -6.75 9.81
N GLU A 223 22.80 -6.16 8.81
CA GLU A 223 24.25 -5.92 8.84
C GLU A 223 24.65 -4.95 9.97
N ALA A 224 23.88 -3.87 10.18
CA ALA A 224 24.10 -2.96 11.30
C ALA A 224 23.89 -3.66 12.66
N GLN A 225 22.83 -4.44 12.80
CA GLN A 225 22.57 -5.21 14.02
C GLN A 225 23.66 -6.25 14.29
N MET A 226 24.16 -6.92 13.24
CA MET A 226 25.26 -7.87 13.36
C MET A 226 26.58 -7.20 13.78
N ALA A 227 26.81 -5.94 13.39
CA ALA A 227 27.98 -5.18 13.83
C ALA A 227 27.93 -4.86 15.35
N ASP A 228 26.71 -4.67 15.88
CA ASP A 228 26.47 -4.29 17.28
C ASP A 228 26.15 -5.48 18.21
N THR A 229 26.15 -6.72 17.69
CA THR A 229 25.80 -7.92 18.46
C THR A 229 26.90 -8.97 18.43
N VAL A 230 27.05 -9.72 19.53
CA VAL A 230 27.93 -10.90 19.58
C VAL A 230 27.18 -12.08 18.96
N TRP A 231 27.66 -12.60 17.83
CA TRP A 231 27.05 -13.72 17.12
C TRP A 231 28.03 -14.89 16.97
N ASN A 232 27.50 -16.12 17.04
CA ASN A 232 28.31 -17.35 16.95
C ASN A 232 28.53 -17.81 15.51
N CYS A 233 27.52 -17.63 14.64
CA CYS A 233 27.58 -17.94 13.23
C CYS A 233 26.52 -17.12 12.48
N ALA A 234 26.87 -16.64 11.29
CA ALA A 234 25.93 -15.99 10.37
C ALA A 234 25.90 -16.78 9.06
N ILE A 235 24.72 -17.28 8.69
CA ILE A 235 24.50 -17.96 7.42
C ILE A 235 23.84 -16.96 6.48
N LYS A 236 24.64 -16.34 5.61
CA LYS A 236 24.13 -15.46 4.56
C LYS A 236 23.59 -16.35 3.44
N LEU A 237 22.29 -16.61 3.46
CA LEU A 237 21.59 -17.17 2.31
C LEU A 237 21.46 -16.05 1.28
N ASP A 238 22.40 -16.01 0.34
CA ASP A 238 22.37 -15.04 -0.75
C ASP A 238 21.25 -15.43 -1.73
N HIS A 239 20.02 -15.08 -1.36
CA HIS A 239 18.81 -15.37 -2.15
C HIS A 239 18.81 -14.64 -3.51
N LEU A 240 19.81 -13.81 -3.79
CA LEU A 240 19.86 -12.91 -4.93
C LEU A 240 20.62 -13.43 -6.15
N GLN A 241 21.16 -14.66 -6.16
CA GLN A 241 21.87 -15.09 -7.37
C GLN A 241 21.70 -16.51 -7.90
N LYS A 242 21.53 -17.57 -7.12
CA LYS A 242 21.65 -18.93 -7.70
C LYS A 242 20.80 -19.95 -6.97
N PHE A 243 19.62 -20.25 -7.52
CA PHE A 243 18.89 -21.48 -7.17
C PHE A 243 19.71 -22.75 -7.42
N CYS A 244 20.79 -22.73 -8.20
CA CYS A 244 21.67 -23.89 -8.41
C CYS A 244 23.02 -23.43 -8.96
N SER A 245 24.15 -23.81 -8.35
CA SER A 245 25.28 -24.42 -9.08
C SER A 245 26.59 -24.58 -8.29
N LYS A 246 26.75 -24.04 -7.07
CA LYS A 246 27.89 -24.38 -6.17
C LYS A 246 27.69 -23.71 -4.81
N LEU A 247 27.27 -24.50 -3.82
CA LEU A 247 27.52 -24.19 -2.42
C LEU A 247 29.05 -24.19 -2.26
N LYS A 248 29.70 -23.02 -2.28
CA LYS A 248 31.02 -22.90 -1.65
C LYS A 248 30.74 -22.55 -0.20
N VAL A 249 30.73 -23.59 0.63
CA VAL A 249 30.84 -23.41 2.07
C VAL A 249 32.18 -22.70 2.31
N HIS A 250 32.15 -21.46 2.79
CA HIS A 250 33.32 -20.91 3.46
C HIS A 250 33.23 -21.34 4.92
N GLY A 251 34.17 -22.20 5.33
CA GLY A 251 34.27 -22.72 6.70
C GLY A 251 33.96 -24.21 6.89
N ALA A 252 33.99 -25.03 5.84
CA ALA A 252 34.08 -26.49 5.99
C ALA A 252 35.53 -26.94 5.87
N ASP A 253 36.39 -26.42 6.75
CA ASP A 253 37.60 -27.12 7.15
C ASP A 253 37.57 -27.17 8.67
N ASP A 254 37.60 -28.38 9.22
CA ASP A 254 37.54 -28.75 10.64
C ASP A 254 38.70 -28.16 11.47
N SER A 255 38.79 -26.83 11.55
CA SER A 255 39.81 -26.14 12.32
C SER A 255 39.22 -24.93 13.04
N LYS A 256 38.89 -25.17 14.31
CA LYS A 256 38.71 -24.22 15.42
C LYS A 256 37.98 -22.92 15.10
N ILE A 257 36.74 -22.87 15.59
CA ILE A 257 35.99 -21.64 15.92
C ILE A 257 36.95 -20.60 16.52
N GLN A 258 37.18 -19.51 15.80
CA GLN A 258 37.67 -18.28 16.40
C GLN A 258 36.55 -17.23 16.30
N PRO A 259 36.12 -16.63 17.42
CA PRO A 259 35.19 -15.52 17.39
C PRO A 259 35.89 -14.31 16.75
N GLY A 260 35.29 -13.76 15.70
CA GLY A 260 35.78 -12.52 15.08
C GLY A 260 35.56 -11.35 16.03
N THR A 261 36.64 -10.74 16.49
CA THR A 261 36.61 -9.44 17.16
C THR A 261 36.69 -8.32 16.13
N SER A 262 35.74 -7.37 16.20
CA SER A 262 35.83 -6.11 15.48
C SER A 262 37.01 -5.31 16.05
N SER A 263 38.00 -5.01 15.19
CA SER A 263 39.02 -4.00 15.48
C SER A 263 38.61 -2.69 14.83
N LYS A 264 38.68 -1.63 15.65
CA LYS A 264 38.22 -0.24 15.47
C LYS A 264 38.34 0.34 14.06
#